data_AF-A0A2W4WVH5-F1
#
_entry.id   AF-A0A2W4WVH5-F1
#
_cell.length_a   1.000
_cell.length_b   1.000
_cell.length_c   1.000
_cell.angle_alpha   90.00
_cell.angle_beta   90.00
_cell.angle_gamma   90.00
#
_symmetry.space_group_name_H-M   'P 1'
#
loop_
_entity.id
_entity.type
_entity.pdbx_description
1 polymer ?
#
loop_
_entity_poly.entity_id
_entity_poly.type
_entity_poly.pdbx_seq_one_letter_code
_entity_poly.pdbx_strand_id
1 'polypeptide(L)'
;MESGGSLAEQYLALIDEIVQQTLKGNIRSKEQVRSLVDQAVKRFTGEIFERSLATRISETEAQLESSLKAPRILRALKTIEGEWQKGLEDRQDANTVLAAANSLGEAPAAERSLVFATLLDPNQPNPLGRFQLNMLRRELGRMGGDLVPYQQGIIAGLASYERLEPELVSWLYGPATATVGFEDPNSGGPWPVWQKLSTGLPKLLFTVLA
;
A
#
# COMPACT_ATOMS: atom_id res chain seq x y z
N MET A 1 -20.86 5.73 -29.88
CA MET A 1 -20.85 7.15 -29.48
C MET A 1 -20.48 7.19 -28.02
N GLU A 2 -19.19 7.27 -27.72
CA GLU A 2 -18.69 7.35 -26.35
C GLU A 2 -18.84 8.78 -25.87
N SER A 3 -19.78 9.01 -24.96
CA SER A 3 -19.90 10.28 -24.25
C SER A 3 -18.71 10.39 -23.29
N GLY A 4 -17.57 10.86 -23.78
CA GLY A 4 -16.37 11.15 -23.00
C GLY A 4 -16.57 12.36 -22.11
N GLY A 5 -17.41 12.23 -21.08
CA GLY A 5 -17.51 13.23 -20.01
C GLY A 5 -16.20 13.29 -19.21
N SER A 6 -15.94 14.45 -18.60
CA SER A 6 -14.75 14.62 -17.75
C SER A 6 -14.72 13.56 -16.63
N LEU A 7 -13.53 13.22 -16.11
CA LEU A 7 -13.42 12.22 -15.03
C LEU A 7 -14.29 12.60 -13.80
N ALA A 8 -14.41 13.90 -13.54
CA ALA A 8 -15.30 14.43 -12.50
C ALA A 8 -16.79 14.10 -12.79
N GLU A 9 -17.26 14.27 -14.04
CA GLU A 9 -18.62 13.88 -14.43
C GLU A 9 -18.86 12.38 -14.28
N GLN A 10 -17.87 11.55 -14.61
CA GLN A 10 -17.95 10.10 -14.43
C GLN A 10 -18.11 9.75 -12.94
N TYR A 11 -17.36 10.40 -12.06
CA TYR A 11 -17.46 10.19 -10.62
C TYR A 11 -18.73 10.77 -10.01
N LEU A 12 -19.21 11.91 -10.48
CA LEU A 12 -20.53 12.43 -10.10
C LEU A 12 -21.64 11.44 -10.48
N ALA A 13 -21.61 10.90 -11.69
CA ALA A 13 -22.58 9.91 -12.15
C ALA A 13 -22.53 8.62 -11.30
N LEU A 14 -21.32 8.13 -10.97
CA LEU A 14 -21.12 7.00 -10.07
C LEU A 14 -21.72 7.27 -8.68
N ILE A 15 -21.43 8.43 -8.08
CA ILE A 15 -21.95 8.82 -6.77
C ILE A 15 -23.48 8.83 -6.79
N ASP A 16 -24.07 9.43 -7.83
CA ASP A 16 -25.53 9.49 -7.98
C ASP A 16 -26.14 8.09 -8.14
N GLU A 17 -25.49 7.21 -8.91
CA GLU A 17 -25.92 5.82 -9.05
C GLU A 17 -25.94 5.10 -7.70
N ILE A 18 -24.84 5.18 -6.94
CA ILE A 18 -24.73 4.54 -5.62
C ILE A 18 -25.80 5.08 -4.66
N VAL A 19 -26.03 6.41 -4.66
CA VAL A 19 -27.10 7.03 -3.87
C VAL A 19 -28.47 6.48 -4.30
N GLN A 20 -28.76 6.43 -5.59
CA GLN A 20 -30.04 5.92 -6.10
C GLN A 20 -30.25 4.44 -5.71
N GLN A 21 -29.23 3.60 -5.84
CA GLN A 21 -29.30 2.21 -5.42
C GLN A 21 -29.49 2.08 -3.90
N THR A 22 -28.85 2.93 -3.10
CA THR A 22 -29.03 2.98 -1.64
C THR A 22 -30.46 3.35 -1.28
N LEU A 23 -31.02 4.38 -1.91
CA LEU A 23 -32.39 4.83 -1.64
C LEU A 23 -33.45 3.81 -2.05
N LYS A 24 -33.19 3.04 -3.11
CA LYS A 24 -34.03 1.91 -3.55
C LYS A 24 -33.90 0.67 -2.64
N GLY A 25 -32.95 0.65 -1.71
CA GLY A 25 -32.66 -0.51 -0.86
C GLY A 25 -31.93 -1.64 -1.57
N ASN A 26 -31.32 -1.37 -2.74
CA ASN A 26 -30.57 -2.37 -3.52
C ASN A 26 -29.17 -2.61 -2.93
N ILE A 27 -28.65 -1.64 -2.17
CA ILE A 27 -27.40 -1.79 -1.42
C ILE A 27 -27.69 -2.44 -0.08
N ARG A 28 -27.13 -3.63 0.13
CA ARG A 28 -27.41 -4.50 1.28
C ARG A 28 -26.46 -4.24 2.45
N SER A 29 -25.30 -3.62 2.22
CA SER A 29 -24.30 -3.31 3.25
C SER A 29 -23.41 -2.13 2.87
N LYS A 30 -22.67 -1.60 3.86
CA LYS A 30 -21.68 -0.54 3.64
C LYS A 30 -20.46 -1.04 2.86
N GLU A 31 -20.10 -2.29 3.06
CA GLU A 31 -19.02 -2.96 2.33
C GLU A 31 -19.31 -3.05 0.83
N GLN A 32 -20.58 -3.20 0.45
CA GLN A 32 -20.99 -3.14 -0.96
C GLN A 32 -20.76 -1.74 -1.56
N VAL A 33 -21.02 -0.66 -0.80
CA VAL A 33 -20.68 0.70 -1.22
C VAL A 33 -19.19 0.82 -1.47
N ARG A 34 -18.36 0.34 -0.53
CA ARG A 34 -16.90 0.36 -0.68
C ARG A 34 -16.45 -0.36 -1.94
N SER A 35 -16.95 -1.57 -2.17
CA SER A 35 -16.59 -2.37 -3.35
C SER A 35 -16.94 -1.68 -4.67
N LEU A 36 -18.11 -1.03 -4.76
CA LEU A 36 -18.50 -0.27 -5.94
C LEU A 36 -17.54 0.89 -6.21
N VAL A 37 -17.16 1.62 -5.16
CA VAL A 37 -16.23 2.75 -5.30
C VAL A 37 -14.82 2.26 -5.67
N ASP A 38 -14.31 1.22 -5.01
CA ASP A 38 -12.96 0.68 -5.26
C ASP A 38 -12.82 0.09 -6.68
N GLN A 39 -13.90 -0.45 -7.24
CA GLN A 39 -13.91 -0.98 -8.62
C GLN A 39 -13.99 0.13 -9.67
N ALA A 40 -14.72 1.20 -9.39
CA ALA A 40 -15.02 2.24 -10.37
C ALA A 40 -14.02 3.41 -10.36
N VAL A 41 -13.43 3.73 -9.21
CA VAL A 41 -12.47 4.83 -9.10
C VAL A 41 -11.10 4.38 -9.59
N LYS A 42 -10.57 5.09 -10.59
CA LYS A 42 -9.26 4.79 -11.16
C LYS A 42 -8.15 5.10 -10.15
N ARG A 43 -7.10 4.27 -10.16
CA ARG A 43 -5.88 4.49 -9.38
C ARG A 43 -5.29 5.88 -9.66
N PHE A 44 -4.68 6.48 -8.64
CA PHE A 44 -4.13 7.86 -8.68
C PHE A 44 -5.13 8.99 -8.98
N THR A 45 -6.44 8.73 -9.00
CA THR A 45 -7.46 9.78 -9.27
C THR A 45 -8.43 10.01 -8.10
N GLY A 46 -8.07 9.52 -6.92
CA GLY A 46 -8.89 9.61 -5.71
C GLY A 46 -9.27 11.04 -5.34
N GLU A 47 -8.35 12.00 -5.51
CA GLU A 47 -8.63 13.41 -5.24
C GLU A 47 -9.79 13.97 -6.08
N ILE A 48 -9.91 13.54 -7.33
CA ILE A 48 -11.01 13.98 -8.22
C ILE A 48 -12.33 13.41 -7.72
N PHE A 49 -12.33 12.15 -7.27
CA PHE A 49 -13.50 11.53 -6.65
C PHE A 49 -13.90 12.25 -5.36
N GLU A 50 -12.95 12.54 -4.47
CA GLU A 50 -13.19 13.25 -3.20
C GLU A 50 -13.77 14.63 -3.43
N ARG A 51 -13.21 15.40 -4.38
CA ARG A 51 -13.76 16.71 -4.76
C ARG A 51 -15.17 16.61 -5.31
N SER A 52 -15.45 15.59 -6.13
CA SER A 52 -16.78 15.35 -6.69
C SER A 52 -17.80 15.01 -5.60
N LEU A 53 -17.40 14.15 -4.64
CA LEU A 53 -18.22 13.78 -3.50
C LEU A 53 -18.50 14.96 -2.56
N ALA A 54 -17.47 15.75 -2.24
CA ALA A 54 -17.60 16.95 -1.43
C ALA A 54 -18.53 17.99 -2.08
N THR A 55 -18.43 18.16 -3.40
CA THR A 55 -19.33 19.03 -4.18
C THR A 55 -20.77 18.57 -4.04
N ARG A 56 -21.04 17.27 -4.26
CA ARG A 56 -22.40 16.72 -4.18
C ARG A 56 -22.98 16.77 -2.75
N ILE A 57 -22.14 16.59 -1.73
CA ILE A 57 -22.53 16.78 -0.33
C ILE A 57 -22.96 18.23 -0.09
N SER A 58 -22.13 19.20 -0.47
CA SER A 58 -22.42 20.62 -0.28
C SER A 58 -23.70 21.07 -1.01
N GLU A 59 -23.89 20.62 -2.26
CA GLU A 59 -25.12 20.86 -3.02
C GLU A 59 -26.36 20.28 -2.32
N THR A 60 -26.24 19.09 -1.73
CA THR A 60 -27.35 18.43 -1.02
C THR A 60 -27.65 19.12 0.32
N GLU A 61 -26.62 19.56 1.04
CA GLU A 61 -26.75 20.33 2.29
C GLU A 61 -27.51 21.63 2.06
N ALA A 62 -27.23 22.34 0.95
CA ALA A 62 -27.96 23.55 0.58
C ALA A 62 -29.46 23.32 0.32
N GLN A 63 -29.89 22.07 0.07
CA GLN A 63 -31.28 21.71 -0.22
C GLN A 63 -32.03 21.11 0.97
N LEU A 64 -31.41 21.06 2.17
CA LEU A 64 -32.02 20.42 3.35
C LEU A 64 -33.36 21.03 3.74
N GLU A 65 -33.47 22.36 3.72
CA GLU A 65 -34.69 23.07 4.08
C GLU A 65 -35.76 23.05 2.96
N SER A 66 -35.35 22.88 1.70
CA SER A 66 -36.24 22.95 0.54
C SER A 66 -36.70 21.59 0.02
N SER A 67 -36.11 20.48 0.48
CA SER A 67 -36.38 19.14 -0.06
C SER A 67 -36.53 18.09 1.04
N LEU A 68 -37.71 17.48 1.12
CA LEU A 68 -37.98 16.35 2.02
C LEU A 68 -37.10 15.12 1.74
N LYS A 69 -36.47 15.03 0.56
CA LYS A 69 -35.59 13.91 0.19
C LYS A 69 -34.12 14.18 0.52
N ALA A 70 -33.72 15.44 0.68
CA ALA A 70 -32.33 15.83 0.90
C ALA A 70 -31.69 15.14 2.13
N PRO A 71 -32.36 14.99 3.29
CA PRO A 71 -31.77 14.28 4.43
C PRO A 71 -31.41 12.81 4.14
N ARG A 72 -32.24 12.10 3.35
CA ARG A 72 -31.98 10.70 2.99
C ARG A 72 -30.83 10.58 2.00
N ILE A 73 -30.74 11.50 1.04
CA ILE A 73 -29.62 11.59 0.09
C ILE A 73 -28.33 11.88 0.83
N LEU A 74 -28.33 12.88 1.72
CA LEU A 74 -27.15 13.27 2.49
C LEU A 74 -26.61 12.09 3.33
N ARG A 75 -27.50 11.30 3.95
CA ARG A 75 -27.09 10.10 4.69
C ARG A 75 -26.41 9.05 3.79
N ALA A 76 -26.89 8.87 2.56
CA ALA A 76 -26.25 7.98 1.60
C ALA A 76 -24.86 8.52 1.18
N LEU A 77 -24.75 9.81 0.88
CA LEU A 77 -23.48 10.46 0.55
C LEU A 77 -22.46 10.37 1.69
N LYS A 78 -22.87 10.61 2.94
CA LYS A 78 -22.02 10.43 4.13
C LYS A 78 -21.59 8.98 4.35
N THR A 79 -22.39 8.02 3.90
CA THR A 79 -21.99 6.60 3.90
C THR A 79 -20.90 6.35 2.87
N ILE A 80 -21.03 6.90 1.66
CA ILE A 80 -19.98 6.84 0.63
C ILE A 80 -18.69 7.47 1.14
N GLU A 81 -18.77 8.67 1.73
CA GLU A 81 -17.61 9.39 2.31
C GLU A 81 -16.91 8.54 3.39
N GLY A 82 -17.67 7.99 4.34
CA GLY A 82 -17.10 7.17 5.39
C GLY A 82 -16.44 5.88 4.88
N GLU A 83 -17.05 5.21 3.90
CA GLU A 83 -16.48 3.99 3.31
C GLU A 83 -15.30 4.28 2.38
N TRP A 84 -15.31 5.43 1.71
CA TRP A 84 -14.16 5.92 0.96
C TRP A 84 -12.96 6.11 1.89
N GLN A 85 -13.14 6.86 2.99
CA GLN A 85 -12.07 7.15 3.94
C GLN A 85 -11.48 5.88 4.59
N LYS A 86 -12.33 4.91 4.94
CA LYS A 86 -11.87 3.63 5.50
C LYS A 86 -10.96 2.84 4.57
N GLY A 87 -11.08 3.00 3.26
CA GLY A 87 -10.22 2.32 2.27
C GLY A 87 -9.05 3.16 1.78
N LEU A 88 -8.79 4.34 2.37
CA LEU A 88 -7.76 5.25 1.88
C LEU A 88 -6.36 4.63 1.98
N GLU A 89 -6.05 4.00 3.12
CA GLU A 89 -4.75 3.34 3.36
C GLU A 89 -4.53 2.21 2.34
N ASP A 90 -5.50 1.31 2.17
CA ASP A 90 -5.43 0.22 1.19
C ASP A 90 -5.17 0.73 -0.25
N ARG A 91 -5.83 1.83 -0.63
CA ARG A 91 -5.64 2.45 -1.96
C ARG A 91 -4.28 3.13 -2.11
N GLN A 92 -3.81 3.81 -1.06
CA GLN A 92 -2.47 4.41 -1.05
C GLN A 92 -1.40 3.34 -1.22
N ASP A 93 -1.50 2.22 -0.48
CA ASP A 93 -0.61 1.08 -0.65
C ASP A 93 -0.67 0.50 -2.06
N ALA A 94 -1.87 0.28 -2.60
CA ALA A 94 -2.03 -0.23 -3.96
C ALA A 94 -1.47 0.71 -5.04
N ASN A 95 -1.58 2.02 -4.84
CA ASN A 95 -1.02 3.05 -5.72
C ASN A 95 0.52 3.07 -5.63
N THR A 96 1.08 3.10 -4.43
CA THR A 96 2.53 3.05 -4.19
C THR A 96 3.15 1.80 -4.80
N VAL A 97 2.53 0.64 -4.60
CA VAL A 97 2.98 -0.62 -5.18
C VAL A 97 2.94 -0.59 -6.70
N LEU A 98 1.86 -0.05 -7.30
CA LEU A 98 1.76 0.05 -8.75
C LEU A 98 2.83 0.98 -9.35
N ALA A 99 3.07 2.13 -8.70
CA ALA A 99 4.12 3.05 -9.12
C ALA A 99 5.51 2.38 -9.07
N ALA A 100 5.79 1.65 -7.99
CA ALA A 100 7.03 0.87 -7.86
C ALA A 100 7.16 -0.21 -8.95
N ALA A 101 6.06 -0.91 -9.24
CA ALA A 101 6.04 -1.97 -10.24
C ALA A 101 6.25 -1.42 -11.66
N ASN A 102 5.62 -0.29 -12.00
CA ASN A 102 5.83 0.42 -13.25
C ASN A 102 7.25 0.96 -13.38
N SER A 103 7.79 1.57 -12.31
CA SER A 103 9.18 2.06 -12.27
C SER A 103 10.18 0.95 -12.61
N LEU A 104 9.97 -0.26 -12.05
CA LEU A 104 10.78 -1.43 -12.41
C LEU A 104 10.54 -1.91 -13.84
N GLY A 105 9.28 -1.95 -14.29
CA GLY A 105 8.91 -2.43 -15.62
C GLY A 105 9.47 -1.56 -16.75
N GLU A 106 9.41 -0.25 -16.57
CA GLU A 106 9.85 0.76 -17.54
C GLU A 106 11.36 1.03 -17.50
N ALA A 107 12.03 0.72 -16.38
CA ALA A 107 13.47 0.90 -16.26
C ALA A 107 14.26 0.03 -17.25
N PRO A 108 15.36 0.56 -17.84
CA PRO A 108 16.31 -0.25 -18.60
C PRO A 108 16.85 -1.42 -17.76
N ALA A 109 17.12 -2.55 -18.42
CA ALA A 109 17.59 -3.76 -17.73
C ALA A 109 18.84 -3.52 -16.86
N ALA A 110 19.76 -2.65 -17.30
CA ALA A 110 20.98 -2.30 -16.58
C ALA A 110 20.72 -1.49 -15.29
N GLU A 111 19.63 -0.73 -15.22
CA GLU A 111 19.32 0.18 -14.11
C GLU A 111 18.31 -0.42 -13.12
N ARG A 112 17.58 -1.45 -13.54
CA ARG A 112 16.49 -2.06 -12.77
C ARG A 112 16.92 -2.56 -11.38
N SER A 113 18.16 -3.04 -11.21
CA SER A 113 18.70 -3.41 -9.89
C SER A 113 18.87 -2.22 -8.95
N LEU A 114 19.30 -1.07 -9.50
CA LEU A 114 19.44 0.16 -8.73
C LEU A 114 18.06 0.70 -8.36
N VAL A 115 17.13 0.74 -9.31
CA VAL A 115 15.72 1.11 -9.04
C VAL A 115 15.15 0.23 -7.93
N PHE A 116 15.34 -1.08 -8.00
CA PHE A 116 14.89 -2.00 -6.96
C PHE A 116 15.53 -1.70 -5.59
N ALA A 117 16.83 -1.40 -5.54
CA ALA A 117 17.51 -1.04 -4.31
C ALA A 117 16.92 0.25 -3.69
N THR A 118 16.60 1.27 -4.50
CA THR A 118 15.97 2.50 -3.99
C THR A 118 14.59 2.26 -3.38
N LEU A 119 13.84 1.27 -3.87
CA LEU A 119 12.54 0.89 -3.27
C LEU A 119 12.68 0.26 -1.88
N LEU A 120 13.86 -0.27 -1.53
CA LEU A 120 14.14 -0.92 -0.25
C LEU A 120 14.91 -0.01 0.72
N ASP A 121 15.56 1.04 0.22
CA ASP A 121 16.46 1.88 0.98
C ASP A 121 15.68 2.72 2.02
N PRO A 122 15.89 2.50 3.33
CA PRO A 122 15.17 3.22 4.38
C PRO A 122 15.48 4.72 4.42
N ASN A 123 16.51 5.18 3.70
CA ASN A 123 16.85 6.61 3.58
C ASN A 123 16.07 7.33 2.46
N GLN A 124 15.27 6.61 1.68
CA GLN A 124 14.42 7.22 0.65
C GLN A 124 13.11 7.74 1.26
N PRO A 125 12.42 8.69 0.61
CA PRO A 125 11.18 9.27 1.15
C PRO A 125 10.05 8.25 1.33
N ASN A 126 9.96 7.23 0.46
CA ASN A 126 8.88 6.26 0.44
C ASN A 126 9.40 4.83 0.26
N PRO A 127 10.12 4.27 1.25
CA PRO A 127 10.62 2.90 1.17
C PRO A 127 9.46 1.92 1.30
N LEU A 128 9.52 0.81 0.57
CA LEU A 128 8.48 -0.21 0.62
C LEU A 128 8.60 -1.07 1.88
N GLY A 129 7.53 -1.09 2.67
CA GLY A 129 7.40 -1.97 3.82
C GLY A 129 7.09 -3.42 3.43
N ARG A 130 7.14 -4.34 4.42
CA ARG A 130 6.88 -5.78 4.22
C ARG A 130 5.54 -6.07 3.54
N PHE A 131 4.48 -5.37 3.95
CA PHE A 131 3.16 -5.51 3.34
C PHE A 131 3.16 -5.10 1.85
N GLN A 132 3.75 -3.94 1.55
CA GLN A 132 3.88 -3.43 0.19
C GLN A 132 4.78 -4.31 -0.68
N LEU A 133 5.85 -4.89 -0.14
CA LEU A 133 6.69 -5.87 -0.84
C LEU A 133 5.92 -7.16 -1.17
N ASN A 134 5.07 -7.62 -0.25
CA ASN A 134 4.17 -8.76 -0.48
C ASN A 134 3.14 -8.49 -1.59
N MET A 135 2.71 -7.24 -1.75
CA MET A 135 1.84 -6.79 -2.85
C MET A 135 2.64 -6.68 -4.15
N LEU A 136 3.83 -6.06 -4.11
CA LEU A 136 4.71 -5.85 -5.27
C LEU A 136 5.08 -7.17 -5.94
N ARG A 137 5.46 -8.21 -5.17
CA ARG A 137 5.78 -9.53 -5.77
C ARG A 137 4.60 -10.12 -6.56
N ARG A 138 3.35 -9.81 -6.19
CA ARG A 138 2.18 -10.29 -6.92
C ARG A 138 2.04 -9.54 -8.24
N GLU A 139 2.18 -8.21 -8.22
CA GLU A 139 2.14 -7.38 -9.42
C GLU A 139 3.27 -7.71 -10.39
N LEU A 140 4.51 -7.86 -9.91
CA LEU A 140 5.64 -8.31 -10.74
C LEU A 140 5.40 -9.69 -11.35
N GLY A 141 4.80 -10.61 -10.60
CA GLY A 141 4.42 -11.93 -11.11
C GLY A 141 3.37 -11.88 -12.22
N ARG A 142 2.45 -10.91 -12.19
CA ARG A 142 1.46 -10.70 -13.25
C ARG A 142 2.08 -10.10 -14.51
N MET A 143 3.05 -9.20 -14.35
CA MET A 143 3.78 -8.60 -15.47
C MET A 143 4.74 -9.60 -16.13
N GLY A 144 5.38 -10.46 -15.34
CA GLY A 144 6.24 -11.54 -15.84
C GLY A 144 7.52 -11.06 -16.54
N GLY A 145 8.08 -11.93 -17.39
CA GLY A 145 9.29 -11.65 -18.16
C GLY A 145 10.52 -11.40 -17.29
N ASP A 146 11.26 -10.34 -17.62
CA ASP A 146 12.52 -9.99 -16.95
C ASP A 146 12.34 -9.51 -15.50
N LEU A 147 11.11 -9.41 -15.00
CA LEU A 147 10.79 -9.04 -13.62
C LEU A 147 10.74 -10.25 -12.66
N VAL A 148 10.73 -11.48 -13.19
CA VAL A 148 10.69 -12.72 -12.39
C VAL A 148 11.83 -12.81 -11.36
N PRO A 149 13.09 -12.45 -11.66
CA PRO A 149 14.16 -12.48 -10.66
C PRO A 149 13.89 -11.57 -9.46
N TYR A 150 13.28 -10.40 -9.67
CA TYR A 150 12.92 -9.47 -8.61
C TYR A 150 11.78 -10.01 -7.74
N GLN A 151 10.76 -10.59 -8.38
CA GLN A 151 9.69 -11.30 -7.67
C GLN A 151 10.27 -12.39 -6.76
N GLN A 152 11.16 -13.24 -7.28
CA GLN A 152 11.81 -14.31 -6.51
C GLN A 152 12.69 -13.76 -5.39
N GLY A 153 13.44 -12.69 -5.65
CA GLY A 153 14.24 -11.99 -4.66
C GLY A 153 13.40 -11.48 -3.49
N ILE A 154 12.24 -10.87 -3.76
CA ILE A 154 11.30 -10.43 -2.70
C ILE A 154 10.80 -11.63 -1.88
N ILE A 155 10.40 -12.73 -2.55
CA ILE A 155 9.93 -13.95 -1.85
C ILE A 155 11.01 -14.48 -0.91
N ALA A 156 12.23 -14.65 -1.42
CA ALA A 156 13.35 -15.17 -0.65
C ALA A 156 13.78 -14.22 0.47
N GLY A 157 13.76 -12.90 0.21
CA GLY A 157 14.10 -11.86 1.17
C GLY A 157 13.13 -11.83 2.35
N LEU A 158 11.82 -11.84 2.08
CA LEU A 158 10.79 -11.85 3.12
C LEU A 158 10.84 -13.15 3.96
N ALA A 159 10.98 -14.31 3.30
CA ALA A 159 11.14 -15.59 4.01
C ALA A 159 12.44 -15.67 4.82
N SER A 160 13.49 -14.97 4.37
CA SER A 160 14.70 -14.82 5.17
C SER A 160 14.41 -13.96 6.37
N TYR A 161 13.87 -12.76 6.19
CA TYR A 161 13.51 -11.84 7.26
C TYR A 161 12.63 -12.47 8.35
N GLU A 162 11.58 -13.21 7.97
CA GLU A 162 10.70 -13.93 8.92
C GLU A 162 11.47 -14.92 9.81
N ARG A 163 12.54 -15.54 9.29
CA ARG A 163 13.44 -16.40 10.07
C ARG A 163 14.40 -15.59 10.95
N LEU A 164 14.76 -14.37 10.53
CA LEU A 164 15.68 -13.49 11.27
C LEU A 164 14.99 -12.77 12.43
N GLU A 165 13.74 -12.37 12.26
CA GLU A 165 13.04 -11.44 13.15
C GLU A 165 13.06 -11.89 14.63
N PRO A 166 12.79 -13.16 14.98
CA PRO A 166 12.83 -13.59 16.38
C PRO A 166 14.23 -13.47 17.00
N GLU A 167 15.28 -13.83 16.26
CA GLU A 167 16.67 -13.77 16.72
C GLU A 167 17.14 -12.32 16.88
N LEU A 168 16.74 -11.44 15.96
CA LEU A 168 17.04 -10.01 16.03
C LEU A 168 16.34 -9.34 17.22
N VAL A 169 15.05 -9.64 17.42
CA VAL A 169 14.27 -9.14 18.55
C VAL A 169 14.83 -9.68 19.88
N SER A 170 15.19 -10.96 19.93
CA SER A 170 15.82 -11.57 21.11
C SER A 170 17.18 -10.95 21.42
N TRP A 171 17.95 -10.55 20.41
CA TRP A 171 19.21 -9.83 20.59
C TRP A 171 18.97 -8.40 21.09
N LEU A 172 18.04 -7.68 20.47
CA LEU A 172 17.75 -6.26 20.80
C LEU A 172 17.17 -6.08 22.21
N TYR A 173 16.36 -7.03 22.67
CA TYR A 173 15.66 -6.96 23.97
C TYR A 173 16.09 -8.03 24.97
N GLY A 174 17.13 -8.79 24.66
CA GLY A 174 17.70 -9.78 25.57
C GLY A 174 18.26 -9.13 26.85
N PRO A 175 18.34 -9.87 27.97
CA PRO A 175 18.85 -9.34 29.22
C PRO A 175 20.29 -8.82 29.03
N ALA A 176 20.46 -7.52 29.23
CA ALA A 176 21.69 -6.78 29.07
C ALA A 176 22.78 -7.30 30.05
N THR A 177 23.75 -8.04 29.53
CA THR A 177 25.14 -7.99 30.03
C THR A 177 26.07 -7.27 29.05
N ALA A 178 25.55 -6.84 27.89
CA ALA A 178 26.26 -6.02 26.93
C ALA A 178 25.67 -4.61 26.94
N THR A 179 26.48 -3.64 27.33
CA THR A 179 26.30 -2.23 26.97
C THR A 179 25.92 -2.15 25.49
N VAL A 180 24.72 -1.66 25.18
CA VAL A 180 24.33 -1.37 23.79
C VAL A 180 25.18 -0.20 23.33
N GLY A 181 26.29 -0.50 22.67
CA GLY A 181 27.26 0.46 22.17
C GLY A 181 28.39 -0.23 21.40
N PHE A 182 29.09 0.52 20.55
CA PHE A 182 30.27 0.02 19.80
C PHE A 182 31.55 -0.03 20.67
N GLU A 183 31.44 0.16 21.99
CA GLU A 183 32.58 0.52 22.84
C GLU A 183 33.23 -0.64 23.60
N ASP A 184 32.67 -1.86 23.58
CA ASP A 184 33.26 -3.00 24.31
C ASP A 184 33.49 -4.24 23.41
N PRO A 185 34.75 -4.59 23.07
CA PRO A 185 35.11 -5.73 22.22
C PRO A 185 34.67 -7.09 22.75
N ASN A 186 34.36 -7.19 24.05
CA ASN A 186 33.95 -8.43 24.71
C ASN A 186 32.42 -8.54 24.89
N SER A 187 31.68 -7.51 24.50
CA SER A 187 30.21 -7.54 24.52
C SER A 187 29.71 -8.11 23.20
N GLY A 188 29.06 -9.28 23.24
CA GLY A 188 28.62 -10.02 22.06
C GLY A 188 27.75 -9.17 21.13
N GLY A 189 28.38 -8.59 20.12
CA GLY A 189 27.72 -7.81 19.08
C GLY A 189 26.73 -8.64 18.27
N PRO A 190 26.10 -8.08 17.24
CA PRO A 190 25.10 -8.81 16.46
C PRO A 190 25.72 -9.92 15.59
N TRP A 191 27.05 -10.00 15.51
CA TRP A 191 27.79 -10.86 14.59
C TRP A 191 27.49 -12.36 14.73
N PRO A 192 27.41 -12.96 15.94
CA PRO A 192 27.07 -14.38 16.07
C PRO A 192 25.64 -14.69 15.62
N VAL A 193 24.72 -13.74 15.83
CA VAL A 193 23.34 -13.84 15.34
C VAL A 193 23.35 -13.76 13.82
N TRP A 194 24.03 -12.79 13.23
CA TRP A 194 24.11 -12.62 11.78
C TRP A 194 24.87 -13.75 11.06
N GLN A 195 25.87 -14.35 11.71
CA GLN A 195 26.61 -15.52 11.21
C GLN A 195 25.72 -16.76 11.09
N LYS A 196 24.89 -17.05 12.11
CA LYS A 196 23.94 -18.17 12.07
C LYS A 196 22.96 -18.04 10.91
N LEU A 197 22.63 -16.80 10.57
CA LEU A 197 21.54 -16.43 9.70
C LEU A 197 21.95 -16.20 8.23
N SER A 198 23.24 -16.10 7.97
CA SER A 198 23.80 -15.80 6.65
C SER A 198 24.22 -17.07 5.91
N THR A 199 24.24 -16.99 4.58
CA THR A 199 24.78 -18.00 3.68
C THR A 199 25.76 -17.37 2.71
N GLY A 200 26.68 -18.16 2.14
CA GLY A 200 27.67 -17.66 1.18
C GLY A 200 28.64 -16.63 1.77
N LEU A 201 28.97 -15.60 0.99
CA LEU A 201 29.98 -14.59 1.32
C LEU A 201 29.68 -13.81 2.63
N PRO A 202 28.43 -13.35 2.89
CA PRO A 202 28.09 -12.73 4.17
C PRO A 202 28.40 -13.60 5.40
N LYS A 203 28.24 -14.93 5.30
CA LYS A 203 28.55 -15.85 6.41
C LYS A 203 30.02 -15.86 6.75
N LEU A 204 30.88 -15.85 5.74
CA LEU A 204 32.33 -15.80 5.94
C LEU A 204 32.73 -14.49 6.62
N LEU A 205 32.16 -13.37 6.19
CA LEU A 205 32.39 -12.07 6.82
C LEU A 205 31.98 -12.06 8.30
N PHE A 206 30.76 -12.51 8.62
CA PHE A 206 30.29 -12.52 10.01
C PHE A 206 31.02 -13.55 10.88
N THR A 207 31.59 -14.61 10.30
CA THR A 207 32.47 -15.54 11.02
C THR A 207 33.78 -14.89 11.44
N VAL A 208 34.27 -13.91 10.68
CA VAL A 208 35.50 -13.16 11.02
C VAL A 208 35.19 -12.06 12.05
N LEU A 209 33.95 -11.55 12.08
CA LEU A 209 33.53 -10.47 12.98
C LEU A 209 32.94 -10.95 14.32
N ALA A 210 32.50 -12.21 14.39
CA ALA A 210 31.96 -12.86 15.59
C ALA A 210 33.06 -13.45 16.49
#